data_AF-A0A956E8R7-F1
#
_entry.id   AF-A0A956E8R7-F1
#
_cell.length_a   1.000
_cell.length_b   1.000
_cell.length_c   1.000
_cell.angle_alpha   90.00
_cell.angle_beta   90.00
_cell.angle_gamma   90.00
#
_symmetry.space_group_name_H-M   'P 1'
#
loop_
_entity.id
_entity.type
_entity.pdbx_description
1 polymer ?
#
loop_
_entity_poly.entity_id
_entity_poly.type
_entity_poly.pdbx_seq_one_letter_code
_entity_poly.pdbx_strand_id
1 'polypeptide(L)'
;MVVFEVYLTPGANPEELFTRETLEETRAKVMTLEEAERSGLSGFKPTEHPGELRLVMCDDREARFVHMRLEGSGIVSSFRGHEVDAELR
;
A
#
# COMPACT_ATOMS: atom_id res chain seq x y z
N MET A 1 10.10 6.79 -5.70
CA MET A 1 8.84 6.65 -4.93
C MET A 1 8.68 5.19 -4.55
N VAL A 2 7.97 4.88 -3.48
CA VAL A 2 7.77 3.48 -3.05
C VAL A 2 6.30 3.12 -3.11
N VAL A 3 6.00 1.95 -3.66
CA VAL A 3 4.68 1.34 -3.65
C VAL A 3 4.75 0.05 -2.85
N PHE A 4 3.93 -0.05 -1.80
CA PHE A 4 3.77 -1.28 -1.04
C PHE A 4 2.57 -2.05 -1.56
N GLU A 5 2.81 -3.28 -1.99
CA GLU A 5 1.81 -4.31 -2.21
C GLU A 5 1.43 -4.88 -0.84
N VAL A 6 0.21 -4.63 -0.35
CA VAL A 6 -0.23 -4.98 1.00
C VAL A 6 -1.40 -5.95 0.94
N TYR A 7 -1.19 -7.15 1.50
CA TYR A 7 -2.23 -8.16 1.64
C TYR A 7 -2.83 -8.09 3.02
N LEU A 8 -4.13 -7.82 3.09
CA LEU A 8 -4.87 -7.75 4.34
C LEU A 8 -5.33 -9.14 4.79
N THR A 9 -5.50 -9.31 6.10
CA THR A 9 -6.15 -10.51 6.64
C THR A 9 -7.60 -10.60 6.14
N PRO A 10 -8.15 -11.80 5.90
CA PRO A 10 -9.54 -11.95 5.43
C PRO A 10 -10.54 -11.23 6.34
N GLY A 11 -11.40 -10.40 5.74
CA GLY A 11 -12.43 -9.64 6.46
C GLY A 11 -11.94 -8.38 7.19
N ALA A 12 -10.66 -8.03 7.09
CA ALA A 12 -10.16 -6.75 7.59
C ALA A 12 -10.77 -5.56 6.84
N ASN A 13 -10.90 -4.43 7.54
CA ASN A 13 -11.28 -3.17 6.92
C ASN A 13 -10.02 -2.41 6.45
N PRO A 14 -9.85 -2.15 5.15
CA PRO A 14 -8.73 -1.38 4.61
C PRO A 14 -8.59 0.04 5.18
N GLU A 15 -9.70 0.65 5.61
CA GLU A 15 -9.69 2.00 6.21
C GLU A 15 -9.00 2.02 7.58
N GLU A 16 -8.79 0.86 8.21
CA GLU A 16 -8.07 0.73 9.48
C GLU A 16 -6.54 0.62 9.29
N LEU A 17 -6.07 0.52 8.04
CA LEU A 17 -4.64 0.37 7.74
C LEU A 17 -3.83 1.59 8.19
N PHE A 18 -4.39 2.78 7.94
CA PHE A 18 -3.85 4.06 8.37
C PHE A 18 -4.97 4.95 8.87
N THR A 19 -4.71 5.70 9.94
CA THR A 19 -5.63 6.76 10.32
C THR A 19 -5.58 7.86 9.26
N ARG A 20 -6.66 8.64 9.17
CA ARG A 20 -6.73 9.79 8.27
C ARG A 20 -5.58 10.78 8.53
N GLU A 21 -5.25 11.03 9.79
CA GLU A 21 -4.12 11.88 10.19
C GLU A 21 -2.79 11.36 9.62
N THR A 22 -2.53 10.05 9.75
CA THR A 22 -1.31 9.45 9.19
C THR A 22 -1.24 9.58 7.66
N LEU A 23 -2.37 9.43 6.96
CA LEU A 23 -2.41 9.63 5.50
C LEU A 23 -2.16 11.08 5.11
N GLU A 24 -2.68 12.05 5.87
CA GLU A 24 -2.47 13.47 5.63
C GLU A 24 -1.01 13.89 5.89
N GLU A 25 -0.38 13.38 6.95
CA GLU A 25 1.01 13.68 7.31
C GLU A 25 2.02 13.07 6.34
N THR A 26 1.86 11.78 6.04
CA THR A 26 2.78 11.03 5.17
C THR A 26 2.50 11.24 3.68
N ARG A 27 1.36 11.85 3.35
CA ARG A 27 0.83 11.96 1.97
C ARG A 27 0.72 10.60 1.28
N ALA A 28 0.69 9.51 2.04
CA ALA A 28 0.53 8.17 1.50
C ALA A 28 -0.87 8.04 0.87
N LYS A 29 -0.95 7.30 -0.23
CA LYS A 29 -2.22 6.96 -0.88
C LYS A 29 -2.44 5.47 -0.79
N VAL A 30 -3.55 5.09 -0.17
CA VAL A 30 -4.05 3.71 -0.20
C VAL A 30 -5.01 3.60 -1.37
N MET A 31 -4.79 2.61 -2.23
CA MET A 31 -5.54 2.41 -3.46
C MET A 31 -5.91 0.94 -3.61
N THR A 32 -7.04 0.69 -4.24
CA THR A 32 -7.34 -0.60 -4.86
C THR A 32 -6.41 -0.84 -6.04
N LEU A 33 -6.34 -2.10 -6.50
CA LEU A 33 -5.60 -2.42 -7.72
C LEU A 33 -6.10 -1.63 -8.93
N GLU A 34 -7.42 -1.50 -9.08
CA GLU A 34 -8.04 -0.76 -10.18
C GLU A 34 -7.67 0.73 -10.16
N GLU A 35 -7.68 1.37 -8.98
CA GLU A 35 -7.27 2.77 -8.84
C GLU A 35 -5.79 2.96 -9.15
N ALA A 36 -4.95 2.00 -8.76
CA ALA A 36 -3.54 2.03 -9.07
C ALA A 36 -3.28 1.94 -10.58
N GLU A 37 -3.96 1.02 -11.28
CA GLU A 37 -3.87 0.91 -12.75
C GLU A 37 -4.28 2.21 -13.44
N ARG A 38 -5.38 2.84 -12.98
CA ARG A 38 -5.82 4.15 -13.49
C ARG A 38 -4.80 5.27 -13.23
N SER A 39 -3.98 5.13 -12.18
CA SER A 39 -2.90 6.08 -11.85
C SER A 39 -1.59 5.82 -12.61
N GLY A 40 -1.53 4.78 -13.44
CA GLY A 40 -0.34 4.40 -14.21
C GLY A 40 0.53 3.33 -13.53
N LEU A 41 0.16 2.87 -12.33
CA LEU A 41 0.84 1.78 -11.64
C LEU A 41 0.35 0.44 -12.20
N SER A 42 1.26 -0.34 -12.79
CA SER A 42 0.93 -1.65 -13.39
C SER A 42 1.88 -2.73 -12.88
N GLY A 43 1.54 -4.00 -13.15
CA GLY A 43 2.37 -5.15 -12.78
C GLY A 43 2.04 -5.78 -11.42
N PHE A 44 1.09 -5.20 -10.67
CA PHE A 44 0.54 -5.79 -9.46
C PHE A 44 -0.58 -6.76 -9.83
N LYS A 45 -0.61 -7.92 -9.19
CA LYS A 45 -1.67 -8.91 -9.40
C LYS A 45 -2.16 -9.40 -8.05
N PRO A 46 -3.48 -9.57 -7.86
CA PRO A 46 -3.96 -10.30 -6.70
C PRO A 46 -3.36 -11.69 -6.76
N THR A 47 -2.58 -12.07 -5.77
CA THR A 47 -2.21 -13.48 -5.60
C THR A 47 -3.43 -14.28 -5.15
N GLU A 48 -3.33 -15.61 -5.18
CA GLU A 48 -4.35 -16.52 -4.64
C GLU A 48 -4.52 -16.41 -3.11
N HIS A 49 -3.89 -15.42 -2.46
CA HIS A 49 -4.10 -15.16 -1.05
C HIS A 49 -5.58 -14.83 -0.80
N PRO A 50 -6.20 -15.43 0.24
CA PRO A 50 -7.62 -15.20 0.58
C PRO A 50 -7.90 -13.79 1.14
N GLY A 51 -6.93 -12.88 1.02
CA GLY A 51 -6.95 -11.53 1.56
C GLY A 51 -7.17 -10.48 0.50
N GLU A 52 -7.63 -9.30 0.93
CA GLU A 52 -7.78 -8.16 0.04
C GLU A 52 -6.43 -7.50 -0.25
N LEU A 53 -6.14 -7.23 -1.52
CA LEU A 53 -4.95 -6.50 -1.93
C LEU A 53 -5.20 -4.98 -1.90
N ARG A 54 -4.27 -4.25 -1.30
CA ARG A 54 -4.18 -2.79 -1.34
C ARG A 54 -2.79 -2.36 -1.77
N LEU A 55 -2.72 -1.28 -2.54
CA LEU A 55 -1.45 -0.64 -2.85
C LEU A 55 -1.32 0.64 -2.03
N VAL A 56 -0.19 0.79 -1.34
CA VAL A 56 0.13 1.97 -0.56
C VAL A 56 1.29 2.69 -1.24
N MET A 57 1.02 3.80 -1.89
CA MET A 57 2.04 4.62 -2.54
C MET A 57 2.49 5.74 -1.61
N CYS A 58 3.78 5.94 -1.46
CA CYS A 58 4.35 7.04 -0.69
C CYS A 58 5.66 7.56 -1.31
N ASP A 59 6.09 8.74 -0.86
CA ASP A 59 7.41 9.27 -1.18
C ASP A 59 8.51 8.43 -0.51
N ASP A 60 9.72 8.45 -1.07
CA ASP A 60 10.86 7.65 -0.58
C ASP A 60 11.25 8.02 0.87
N ARG A 61 11.01 9.27 1.25
CA ARG A 61 11.26 9.78 2.61
C ARG A 61 10.34 9.12 3.65
N GLU A 62 9.10 8.83 3.26
CA GLU A 62 8.07 8.25 4.13
C GLU A 62 8.07 6.72 4.11
N ALA A 63 8.77 6.10 3.15
CA ALA A 63 8.80 4.65 2.96
C ALA A 63 9.21 3.89 4.24
N ARG A 64 10.19 4.40 4.99
CA ARG A 64 10.60 3.78 6.26
C ARG A 64 9.47 3.80 7.29
N PHE A 65 8.74 4.90 7.40
CA PHE A 65 7.63 5.03 8.34
C PHE A 65 6.48 4.11 7.95
N VAL A 66 6.09 4.13 6.66
CA VAL A 66 5.04 3.26 6.11
C VAL A 66 5.38 1.79 6.35
N HIS A 67 6.62 1.37 6.08
CA HIS A 67 7.10 0.01 6.34
C HIS A 67 6.90 -0.40 7.81
N MET A 68 7.40 0.41 8.75
CA MET A 68 7.25 0.12 10.19
C MET A 68 5.78 0.04 10.61
N ARG A 69 4.91 0.88 10.03
CA ARG A 69 3.47 0.87 10.34
C ARG A 69 2.77 -0.38 9.81
N LEU A 70 3.18 -0.87 8.64
CA LEU A 70 2.69 -2.11 8.05
C LEU A 70 3.15 -3.33 8.88
N GLU A 71 4.41 -3.36 9.32
CA GLU A 71 4.94 -4.43 10.20
C GLU A 71 4.20 -4.51 11.53
N GLY A 72 3.83 -3.35 12.11
CA GLY A 72 3.09 -3.28 13.37
C GLY A 72 1.57 -3.47 13.23
N SER A 73 1.05 -3.68 12.02
CA SER A 73 -0.40 -3.72 11.78
C SER A 73 -0.97 -5.12 11.95
N GLY A 74 -1.95 -5.29 12.84
CA GLY A 74 -2.63 -6.56 13.06
C GLY A 74 -3.56 -7.00 11.92
N ILE A 75 -3.88 -6.10 10.98
CA ILE A 75 -4.75 -6.39 9.84
C ILE A 75 -3.97 -6.71 8.56
N VAL A 76 -2.63 -6.63 8.60
CA VAL A 76 -1.76 -6.94 7.46
C VAL A 76 -1.29 -8.39 7.58
N SER A 77 -1.60 -9.20 6.58
CA SER A 77 -1.11 -10.57 6.50
C SER A 77 0.31 -10.63 5.96
N SER A 78 0.63 -9.81 4.96
CA SER A 78 1.97 -9.69 4.37
C SER A 78 2.06 -8.42 3.53
N PHE A 79 3.27 -7.97 3.23
CA PHE A 79 3.47 -6.87 2.29
C PHE A 79 4.82 -6.96 1.58
N ARG A 80 4.94 -6.28 0.43
CA ARG A 80 6.18 -6.15 -0.34
C ARG A 80 6.34 -4.70 -0.80
N GLY A 81 7.52 -4.12 -0.59
CA GLY A 81 7.87 -2.79 -1.10
C GLY A 81 8.48 -2.88 -2.50
N HIS A 82 8.08 -1.95 -3.37
CA HIS A 82 8.59 -1.78 -4.72
C HIS A 82 9.09 -0.35 -4.87
N GLU A 83 10.37 -0.19 -5.18
CA GLU A 83 10.90 1.09 -5.64
C GLU A 83 10.42 1.30 -7.08
N VAL A 84 9.78 2.44 -7.31
CA VAL A 84 9.26 2.84 -8.62
C VAL A 84 9.93 4.16 -9.00
N ASP A 85 10.53 4.16 -10.19
CA ASP A 85 11.07 5.39 -10.78
C ASP A 85 9.91 6.29 -11.22
N ALA A 86 9.95 7.55 -10.78
CA ALA A 86 8.93 8.55 -11.07
C ALA A 86 8.84 8.94 -12.57
N GLU A 87 9.74 8.41 -13.41
CA GLU A 87 9.82 8.68 -14.85
C GLU A 87 8.91 7.77 -15.70
N LEU A 88 8.30 6.73 -15.12
CA LEU A 88 7.26 5.95 -15.79
C LEU A 88 5.88 6.58 -15.48
N ARG A 89 5.56 7.66 -16.20
CA ARG A 89 4.22 8.25 -16.29
C ARG A 89 3.69 8.14 -17.72
#